data_AF-A0A2S3QIU3-F1
#
_entry.id   AF-A0A2S3QIU3-F1
#
_cell.length_a   1.000
_cell.length_b   1.000
_cell.length_c   1.000
_cell.angle_alpha   90.00
_cell.angle_beta   90.00
_cell.angle_gamma   90.00
#
_symmetry.space_group_name_H-M   'P 1'
#
loop_
_entity.id
_entity.type
_entity.pdbx_description
1 polymer ?
#
loop_
_entity_poly.entity_id
_entity_poly.type
_entity_poly.pdbx_seq_one_letter_code
_entity_poly.pdbx_strand_id
1 'polypeptide(L)'
;MAFLRSWGYAKDRPLTSYQEQHLNALVDRYHAVQHQNFVDELDITEAIIGRKVPFSELRVAEANKVAAHLNVRIALHTYFADYLPSPPPDFAHETQWLDNDRPLLNRVIARAGWDTGEYFLSPHPLDKELVKK
;
A
#
# COMPACT_ATOMS: atom_id res chain seq x y z
N MET A 1 -9.88 -1.73 -12.25
CA MET A 1 -9.08 -2.95 -12.47
C MET A 1 -8.56 -3.41 -11.11
N ALA A 2 -8.52 -4.73 -10.85
CA ALA A 2 -7.86 -5.28 -9.66
C ALA A 2 -6.34 -5.34 -9.93
N PHE A 3 -5.55 -4.55 -9.20
CA PHE A 3 -4.09 -4.47 -9.34
C PHE A 3 -3.40 -5.80 -8.98
N LEU A 4 -3.91 -6.56 -8.00
CA LEU A 4 -3.25 -7.80 -7.57
C LEU A 4 -3.24 -8.92 -8.59
N ARG A 5 -4.34 -9.06 -9.34
CA ARG A 5 -4.43 -10.12 -10.36
C ARG A 5 -3.53 -9.84 -11.56
N SER A 6 -3.07 -8.60 -11.72
CA SER A 6 -2.29 -8.19 -12.89
C SER A 6 -0.80 -8.57 -12.82
N TRP A 7 -0.25 -8.80 -11.62
CA TRP A 7 1.19 -9.00 -11.42
C TRP A 7 1.62 -10.47 -11.29
N GLY A 8 0.64 -11.38 -11.29
CA GLY A 8 0.82 -12.83 -11.29
C GLY A 8 1.00 -13.43 -9.89
N TYR A 9 0.83 -14.76 -9.81
CA TYR A 9 0.83 -15.51 -8.54
C TYR A 9 2.23 -15.96 -8.07
N ALA A 10 3.28 -15.75 -8.87
CA ALA A 10 4.65 -16.12 -8.52
C ALA A 10 5.26 -15.07 -7.57
N LYS A 11 4.94 -15.19 -6.29
CA LYS A 11 5.27 -14.21 -5.23
C LYS A 11 6.76 -13.91 -5.07
N ASP A 12 7.62 -14.89 -5.31
CA ASP A 12 9.07 -14.81 -5.06
C ASP A 12 9.90 -14.34 -6.25
N ARG A 13 9.28 -14.10 -7.41
CA ARG A 13 10.03 -13.65 -8.58
C ARG A 13 10.46 -12.18 -8.44
N PRO A 14 11.57 -11.79 -9.07
CA PRO A 14 11.93 -10.38 -9.20
C PRO A 14 10.88 -9.62 -10.02
N LEU A 15 10.78 -8.31 -9.80
CA LEU A 15 9.93 -7.45 -10.60
C LEU A 15 10.41 -7.37 -12.04
N THR A 16 9.45 -7.13 -12.94
CA THR A 16 9.73 -6.69 -14.30
C THR A 16 9.80 -5.16 -14.35
N SER A 17 10.49 -4.60 -15.33
CA SER A 17 10.57 -3.15 -15.53
C SER A 17 9.19 -2.49 -15.66
N TYR A 18 8.20 -3.19 -16.21
CA TYR A 18 6.82 -2.69 -16.28
C TYR A 18 6.19 -2.53 -14.89
N GLN A 19 6.43 -3.48 -13.97
CA GLN A 19 5.88 -3.42 -12.62
C GLN A 19 6.57 -2.34 -11.79
N GLU A 20 7.88 -2.16 -11.97
CA GLU A 20 8.65 -1.06 -11.38
C GLU A 20 8.13 0.31 -11.88
N GLN A 21 7.94 0.48 -13.18
CA GLN A 21 7.33 1.69 -13.75
C GLN A 21 5.94 1.97 -13.17
N HIS A 22 5.14 0.92 -12.94
CA HIS A 22 3.83 1.08 -12.34
C HIS A 22 3.91 1.52 -10.87
N LEU A 23 4.89 1.04 -10.10
CA LEU A 23 5.13 1.53 -8.74
C LEU A 23 5.51 3.02 -8.76
N ASN A 24 6.44 3.42 -9.64
CA ASN A 24 6.82 4.82 -9.80
C ASN A 24 5.61 5.70 -10.17
N ALA A 25 4.75 5.25 -11.07
CA ALA A 25 3.51 5.96 -11.40
C ALA A 25 2.53 6.07 -10.22
N LEU A 26 2.54 5.12 -9.28
CA LEU A 26 1.75 5.24 -8.04
C LEU A 26 2.35 6.28 -7.08
N VAL A 27 3.68 6.38 -7.01
CA VAL A 27 4.36 7.43 -6.23
C VAL A 27 3.98 8.81 -6.77
N ASP A 28 4.07 9.01 -8.09
CA ASP A 28 3.69 10.27 -8.72
C ASP A 28 2.22 10.65 -8.43
N ARG A 29 1.32 9.65 -8.50
CA ARG A 29 -0.10 9.85 -8.17
C ARG A 29 -0.34 10.18 -6.71
N TYR A 30 0.47 9.63 -5.80
CA TYR A 30 0.42 9.98 -4.39
C TYR A 30 0.85 11.43 -4.16
N HIS A 31 1.97 11.87 -4.75
CA HIS A 31 2.41 13.27 -4.65
C HIS A 31 1.43 14.26 -5.31
N ALA A 32 0.67 13.82 -6.32
CA ALA A 32 -0.37 14.63 -6.94
C ALA A 32 -1.57 14.91 -6.02
N VAL A 33 -1.80 14.09 -4.98
CA VAL A 33 -2.91 14.25 -4.04
C VAL A 33 -2.46 14.64 -2.63
N GLN A 34 -1.18 14.46 -2.31
CA GLN A 34 -0.58 14.82 -1.04
C GLN A 34 0.64 15.73 -1.27
N HIS A 35 0.45 17.03 -1.01
CA HIS A 35 1.42 18.07 -1.33
C HIS A 35 2.36 18.44 -0.17
N GLN A 36 2.18 17.87 1.02
CA GLN A 36 2.96 18.22 2.21
C GLN A 36 3.98 17.13 2.61
N ASN A 37 3.75 15.87 2.21
CA ASN A 37 4.58 14.72 2.56
C ASN A 37 5.19 14.09 1.29
N PHE A 38 6.20 14.73 0.74
CA PHE A 38 6.99 14.16 -0.35
C PHE A 38 7.91 13.06 0.18
N VAL A 39 7.86 11.91 -0.48
CA VAL A 39 8.63 10.70 -0.14
C VAL A 39 9.22 10.10 -1.40
N ASP A 40 10.42 9.55 -1.32
CA ASP A 40 11.02 8.80 -2.42
C ASP A 40 10.73 7.29 -2.32
N GLU A 41 11.21 6.53 -3.30
CA GLU A 41 11.03 5.07 -3.31
C GLU A 41 11.63 4.36 -2.08
N LEU A 42 12.71 4.92 -1.52
CA LEU A 42 13.43 4.32 -0.39
C LEU A 42 12.71 4.56 0.92
N ASP A 43 12.14 5.76 1.09
CA ASP A 43 11.29 6.09 2.24
C ASP A 43 10.01 5.23 2.23
N ILE A 44 9.45 5.01 1.03
CA ILE A 44 8.26 4.16 0.84
C ILE A 44 8.55 2.71 1.23
N THR A 45 9.66 2.15 0.74
CA THR A 45 10.02 0.76 1.07
C THR A 45 10.38 0.61 2.54
N GLU A 46 11.12 1.55 3.11
CA GLU A 46 11.43 1.58 4.54
C GLU A 46 10.15 1.57 5.38
N ALA A 47 9.17 2.42 5.06
CA ALA A 47 7.91 2.50 5.81
C ALA A 47 7.02 1.26 5.67
N ILE A 48 6.96 0.63 4.48
CA ILE A 48 5.98 -0.44 4.20
C ILE A 48 6.55 -1.84 4.42
N ILE A 49 7.80 -2.07 4.04
CA ILE A 49 8.47 -3.39 4.12
C ILE A 49 9.57 -3.45 5.18
N GLY A 50 9.93 -2.32 5.80
CA GLY A 50 10.94 -2.26 6.86
C GLY A 50 12.38 -2.35 6.34
N ARG A 51 12.60 -2.16 5.03
CA ARG A 51 13.92 -2.21 4.38
C ARG A 51 14.04 -1.07 3.38
N LYS A 52 15.15 -0.33 3.43
CA LYS A 52 15.46 0.77 2.52
C LYS A 52 16.13 0.22 1.25
N VAL A 53 15.32 -0.17 0.27
CA VAL A 53 15.77 -0.77 -1.00
C VAL A 53 15.01 -0.16 -2.18
N PRO A 54 15.62 -0.02 -3.36
CA PRO A 54 14.92 0.50 -4.53
C PRO A 54 13.82 -0.47 -4.99
N PHE A 55 12.86 0.02 -5.77
CA PHE A 55 11.78 -0.84 -6.26
C PHE A 55 12.29 -2.01 -7.10
N SER A 56 13.38 -1.83 -7.85
CA SER A 56 14.00 -2.89 -8.66
C SER A 56 14.47 -4.12 -7.86
N GLU A 57 14.71 -3.96 -6.55
CA GLU A 57 15.13 -5.05 -5.65
C GLU A 57 13.97 -5.78 -4.97
N LEU A 58 12.73 -5.32 -5.17
CA LEU A 58 11.55 -5.94 -4.57
C LEU A 58 11.17 -7.24 -5.27
N ARG A 59 10.67 -8.18 -4.47
CA ARG A 59 9.91 -9.32 -4.99
C ARG A 59 8.47 -8.92 -5.28
N VAL A 60 7.79 -9.67 -6.14
CA VAL A 60 6.38 -9.39 -6.50
C VAL A 60 5.47 -9.28 -5.27
N ALA A 61 5.64 -10.11 -4.24
CA ALA A 61 4.85 -10.00 -3.02
C ALA A 61 5.05 -8.65 -2.29
N GLU A 62 6.28 -8.17 -2.22
CA GLU A 62 6.64 -6.91 -1.56
C GLU A 62 6.14 -5.72 -2.39
N ALA A 63 6.29 -5.81 -3.71
CA ALA A 63 5.77 -4.84 -4.65
C ALA A 63 4.24 -4.72 -4.58
N ASN A 64 3.53 -5.85 -4.49
CA ASN A 64 2.07 -5.85 -4.31
C ASN A 64 1.68 -5.17 -3.00
N LYS A 65 2.42 -5.43 -1.90
CA LYS A 65 2.21 -4.74 -0.62
C LYS A 65 2.40 -3.24 -0.79
N VAL A 66 3.52 -2.80 -1.38
CA VAL A 66 3.78 -1.38 -1.63
C VAL A 66 2.67 -0.74 -2.46
N ALA A 67 2.26 -1.38 -3.55
CA ALA A 67 1.17 -0.90 -4.40
C ALA A 67 -0.17 -0.81 -3.64
N ALA A 68 -0.49 -1.79 -2.80
CA ALA A 68 -1.70 -1.78 -1.97
C ALA A 68 -1.71 -0.56 -1.03
N HIS A 69 -0.60 -0.34 -0.33
CA HIS A 69 -0.45 0.78 0.59
C HIS A 69 -0.54 2.13 -0.12
N LEU A 70 0.14 2.29 -1.26
CA LEU A 70 0.04 3.52 -2.05
C LEU A 70 -1.39 3.78 -2.54
N ASN A 71 -2.10 2.77 -3.03
CA ASN A 71 -3.49 2.93 -3.49
C ASN A 71 -4.44 3.35 -2.37
N VAL A 72 -4.31 2.77 -1.17
CA VAL A 72 -5.12 3.15 0.00
C VAL A 72 -4.85 4.60 0.40
N ARG A 73 -3.59 5.02 0.42
CA ARG A 73 -3.21 6.39 0.76
C ARG A 73 -3.68 7.40 -0.29
N ILE A 74 -3.52 7.08 -1.57
CA ILE A 74 -4.09 7.87 -2.66
C ILE A 74 -5.60 8.03 -2.46
N ALA A 75 -6.32 6.94 -2.17
CA ALA A 75 -7.77 7.00 -1.96
C ALA A 75 -8.15 7.83 -0.72
N LEU A 76 -7.39 7.72 0.37
CA LEU A 76 -7.56 8.54 1.58
C LEU A 76 -7.47 10.03 1.24
N HIS A 77 -6.38 10.47 0.63
CA HIS A 77 -6.16 11.88 0.27
C HIS A 77 -7.10 12.38 -0.83
N THR A 78 -7.56 11.50 -1.73
CA THR A 78 -8.46 11.91 -2.83
C THR A 78 -9.92 12.04 -2.39
N TYR A 79 -10.42 11.11 -1.57
CA TYR A 79 -11.87 10.96 -1.32
C TYR A 79 -12.26 11.19 0.15
N PHE A 80 -11.31 11.17 1.06
CA PHE A 80 -11.54 11.23 2.50
C PHE A 80 -10.65 12.27 3.20
N ALA A 81 -10.20 13.29 2.46
CA ALA A 81 -9.33 14.33 2.99
C ALA A 81 -9.90 15.03 4.23
N ASP A 82 -11.23 15.19 4.29
CA ASP A 82 -11.94 15.80 5.43
C ASP A 82 -11.82 15.01 6.74
N TYR A 83 -11.41 13.74 6.68
CA TYR A 83 -11.20 12.89 7.86
C TYR A 83 -9.76 12.94 8.36
N LEU A 84 -8.83 13.58 7.63
CA LEU A 84 -7.44 13.69 8.05
C LEU A 84 -7.30 14.67 9.23
N PRO A 85 -6.44 14.37 10.21
CA PRO A 85 -6.07 15.34 11.23
C PRO A 85 -5.29 16.50 10.62
N SER A 86 -5.24 17.62 11.34
CA SER A 86 -4.43 18.79 10.98
C SER A 86 -3.37 19.02 12.06
N PRO A 87 -2.08 18.80 11.78
CA PRO A 87 -1.50 18.39 10.50
C PRO A 87 -1.75 16.91 10.16
N PRO A 88 -1.72 16.53 8.87
CA PRO A 88 -1.83 15.12 8.47
C PRO A 88 -0.64 14.31 9.01
N PRO A 89 -0.80 13.00 9.29
CA PRO A 89 0.31 12.16 9.71
C PRO A 89 1.36 12.07 8.60
N ASP A 90 2.61 11.84 8.97
CA ASP A 90 3.66 11.57 7.99
C ASP A 90 3.42 10.23 7.26
N PHE A 91 4.20 9.98 6.21
CA PHE A 91 4.05 8.75 5.44
C PHE A 91 4.25 7.49 6.30
N ALA A 92 5.21 7.48 7.22
CA ALA A 92 5.48 6.29 8.05
C ALA A 92 4.30 5.93 8.98
N HIS A 93 3.63 6.93 9.55
CA HIS A 93 2.61 6.74 10.58
C HIS A 93 1.17 6.76 10.05
N GLU A 94 0.92 7.22 8.83
CA GLU A 94 -0.43 7.37 8.29
C GLU A 94 -1.22 6.05 8.18
N THR A 95 -0.57 4.92 7.84
CA THR A 95 -1.27 3.62 7.88
C THR A 95 -1.63 3.22 9.32
N GLN A 96 -0.73 3.44 10.28
CA GLN A 96 -1.01 3.14 11.69
C GLN A 96 -2.14 4.01 12.24
N TRP A 97 -2.18 5.29 11.86
CA TRP A 97 -3.29 6.18 12.20
C TRP A 97 -4.61 5.67 11.60
N LEU A 98 -4.61 5.30 10.32
CA LEU A 98 -5.80 4.81 9.63
C LEU A 98 -6.29 3.48 10.21
N ASP A 99 -5.39 2.60 10.65
CA ASP A 99 -5.71 1.33 11.32
C ASP A 99 -6.48 1.51 12.63
N ASN A 100 -6.30 2.65 13.32
CA ASN A 100 -7.03 2.95 14.56
C ASN A 100 -8.52 3.29 14.30
N ASP A 101 -8.89 3.67 13.08
CA ASP A 101 -10.28 3.88 12.66
C ASP A 101 -10.68 2.82 11.63
N ARG A 102 -11.02 1.63 12.13
CA ARG A 102 -11.37 0.49 11.30
C ARG A 102 -12.56 0.76 10.34
N PRO A 103 -13.65 1.44 10.77
CA PRO A 103 -14.70 1.86 9.85
C PRO A 103 -14.21 2.74 8.70
N LEU A 104 -13.36 3.74 8.98
CA LEU A 104 -12.79 4.60 7.94
C LEU A 104 -11.90 3.80 7.00
N LEU A 105 -10.97 3.01 7.53
CA LEU A 105 -10.08 2.15 6.74
C LEU A 105 -10.86 1.25 5.78
N ASN A 106 -11.94 0.60 6.24
CA ASN A 106 -12.78 -0.25 5.38
C ASN A 106 -13.39 0.54 4.22
N ARG A 107 -13.82 1.78 4.45
CA ARG A 107 -14.37 2.66 3.40
C ARG A 107 -13.28 3.09 2.42
N VAL A 108 -12.08 3.38 2.90
CA VAL A 108 -10.92 3.73 2.06
C VAL A 108 -10.52 2.53 1.19
N ILE A 109 -10.40 1.32 1.75
CA ILE A 109 -10.11 0.07 1.01
C ILE A 109 -11.17 -0.18 -0.06
N ALA A 110 -12.45 -0.06 0.29
CA ALA A 110 -13.54 -0.25 -0.67
C ALA A 110 -13.45 0.72 -1.86
N ARG A 111 -12.88 1.92 -1.63
CA ARG A 111 -12.65 2.92 -2.68
C ARG A 111 -11.35 2.71 -3.46
N ALA A 112 -10.27 2.31 -2.79
CA ALA A 112 -8.96 2.03 -3.39
C ALA A 112 -8.99 0.78 -4.30
N GLY A 113 -9.86 -0.18 -3.97
CA GLY A 113 -10.01 -1.46 -4.63
C GLY A 113 -10.03 -2.57 -3.61
N TRP A 114 -11.02 -3.46 -3.68
CA TRP A 114 -11.21 -4.56 -2.73
C TRP A 114 -9.99 -5.48 -2.59
N ASP A 115 -9.19 -5.55 -3.64
CA ASP A 115 -7.97 -6.33 -3.68
C ASP A 115 -6.87 -5.72 -2.79
N THR A 116 -6.90 -4.42 -2.48
CA THR A 116 -5.98 -3.84 -1.47
C THR A 116 -6.23 -4.40 -0.08
N GLY A 117 -7.45 -4.88 0.19
CA GLY A 117 -7.88 -5.36 1.50
C GLY A 117 -7.01 -6.48 2.06
N GLU A 118 -6.43 -7.36 1.24
CA GLU A 118 -5.60 -8.47 1.75
C GLU A 118 -4.34 -8.01 2.50
N TYR A 119 -3.91 -6.75 2.33
CA TYR A 119 -2.73 -6.19 2.99
C TYR A 119 -3.06 -5.39 4.27
N PHE A 120 -4.34 -5.13 4.53
CA PHE A 120 -4.82 -4.34 5.67
C PHE A 120 -5.81 -5.11 6.56
N LEU A 121 -6.40 -6.17 6.02
CA LEU A 121 -7.23 -7.11 6.75
C LEU A 121 -6.31 -8.11 7.44
N SER A 122 -6.49 -8.29 8.75
CA SER A 122 -5.86 -9.40 9.45
C SER A 122 -6.17 -10.70 8.72
N PRO A 123 -5.19 -11.61 8.55
CA PRO A 123 -5.46 -12.92 7.94
C PRO A 123 -6.63 -13.56 8.68
N HIS A 124 -7.53 -14.20 7.93
CA HIS A 124 -8.71 -14.82 8.50
C HIS A 124 -8.23 -15.81 9.59
N PRO A 125 -8.93 -15.95 10.73
CA PRO A 125 -8.49 -16.87 11.79
C PRO A 125 -8.21 -18.30 11.29
N LEU A 126 -8.93 -18.73 10.25
CA LEU A 126 -8.74 -20.02 9.59
C LEU A 126 -7.43 -20.13 8.79
N ASP A 127 -6.84 -19.02 8.35
CA ASP A 127 -5.54 -19.02 7.65
C ASP A 127 -4.37 -19.29 8.61
N LYS A 128 -4.56 -19.06 9.92
CA LYS A 128 -3.55 -19.35 10.95
C LYS A 128 -3.41 -20.84 11.24
N GLU A 129 -4.41 -21.65 10.95
CA GLU A 129 -4.40 -23.10 11.23
C GLU A 129 -3.61 -23.92 10.19
N LEU A 130 -3.38 -23.36 9.00
CA LEU A 130 -2.62 -24.05 7.94
C LEU A 130 -1.10 -24.01 8.11
N VAL A 131 -0.57 -23.28 9.12
CA VAL A 131 0.88 -23.19 9.41
C VAL A 131 1.32 -24.22 10.47
N LYS A 132 0.42 -25.07 10.98
CA LYS A 132 0.79 -26.24 11.78
C LYS A 132 0.60 -27.53 11.00
N LYS A 133 1.61 -27.89 10.20
CA LYS A 133 1.91 -29.29 9.83
C LYS A 133 3.35 -29.41 9.35
#